data_AF-A0A965SR93-F1
#
_entry.id   AF-A0A965SR93-F1
#
_cell.length_a   1.000
_cell.length_b   1.000
_cell.length_c   1.000
_cell.angle_alpha   90.00
_cell.angle_beta   90.00
_cell.angle_gamma   90.00
#
_symmetry.space_group_name_H-M   'P 1'
#
loop_
_entity.id
_entity.type
_entity.pdbx_description
1 polymer ?
#
loop_
_entity_poly.entity_id
_entity_poly.type
_entity_poly.pdbx_seq_one_letter_code
_entity_poly.pdbx_strand_id
1 'polypeptide(L)'
;MLLDEFGLSERRTMAGFLYPTRYDLAQALSNAVHLLKVVRNVEDHFWYATAAKIRALHARRQIKLPTLDERLLQAGLSIDYILVPTTDPNATILSYYGHQIKRFVVSSPDHESLSRALAMVREMCVFQTDESYPVLIIGGASEEEGQAAFQKLARLRKRSCIKRCTLPVGFVRLCQVALWWIPKITKSVFR
;
A
#
# COMPACT_ATOMS: atom_id res chain seq x y z
N MET A 1 0.71 3.73 10.63
CA MET A 1 1.66 2.59 10.54
C MET A 1 1.80 2.16 9.09
N LEU A 2 3.04 1.90 8.62
CA LEU A 2 3.31 1.32 7.31
C LEU A 2 3.57 -0.18 7.45
N LEU A 3 2.89 -0.99 6.65
CA LEU A 3 3.18 -2.40 6.49
C LEU A 3 3.96 -2.62 5.20
N ASP A 4 5.04 -3.38 5.27
CA ASP A 4 5.85 -3.72 4.12
C ASP A 4 5.67 -5.19 3.74
N GLU A 5 4.80 -5.46 2.77
CA GLU A 5 4.54 -6.80 2.24
C GLU A 5 5.56 -7.28 1.20
N PHE A 6 6.41 -6.40 0.68
CA PHE A 6 7.23 -6.75 -0.47
C PHE A 6 8.43 -7.60 -0.06
N GLY A 7 8.54 -8.79 -0.66
CA GLY A 7 9.72 -9.64 -0.51
C GLY A 7 10.98 -8.94 -1.03
N LEU A 8 12.15 -9.36 -0.54
CA LEU A 8 13.43 -8.82 -1.04
C LEU A 8 13.63 -9.06 -2.54
N SER A 9 13.14 -10.19 -3.07
CA SER A 9 13.19 -10.54 -4.49
C SER A 9 12.37 -9.62 -5.40
N GLU A 10 11.36 -8.94 -4.86
CA GLU A 10 10.49 -8.04 -5.61
C GLU A 10 11.06 -6.62 -5.70
N ARG A 11 12.11 -6.34 -4.91
CA ARG A 11 12.78 -5.04 -4.86
C ARG A 11 13.83 -4.95 -5.95
N ARG A 12 13.74 -3.93 -6.79
CA ARG A 12 14.73 -3.67 -7.84
C ARG A 12 15.82 -2.66 -7.45
N THR A 13 15.54 -1.80 -6.48
CA THR A 13 16.35 -0.60 -6.16
C THR A 13 16.89 -0.56 -4.74
N MET A 14 16.50 -1.50 -3.86
CA MET A 14 16.93 -1.53 -2.46
C MET A 14 17.48 -2.90 -2.09
N ALA A 15 18.65 -2.92 -1.43
CA ALA A 15 19.32 -4.13 -0.97
C ALA A 15 18.76 -4.71 0.36
N GLY A 16 17.67 -4.17 0.91
CA GLY A 16 17.13 -4.57 2.20
C GLY A 16 15.80 -3.91 2.57
N PHE A 17 15.29 -4.25 3.75
CA PHE A 17 14.12 -3.62 4.40
C PHE A 17 14.41 -2.17 4.79
N LEU A 18 13.42 -1.27 4.66
CA LEU A 18 13.56 0.15 5.03
C LEU A 18 13.97 0.28 6.50
N TYR A 19 13.28 -0.47 7.36
CA TYR A 19 13.61 -0.59 8.77
C TYR A 19 13.71 -2.07 9.09
N PRO A 20 14.92 -2.61 9.30
CA PRO A 20 15.07 -4.02 9.60
C PRO A 20 14.33 -4.35 10.90
N THR A 21 13.45 -5.35 10.82
CA THR A 21 12.77 -5.95 11.97
C THR A 21 13.28 -7.37 12.14
N ARG A 22 13.48 -7.81 13.38
CA ARG A 22 13.97 -9.17 13.68
C ARG A 22 12.93 -10.24 13.35
N TYR A 23 11.67 -9.87 13.42
CA TYR A 23 10.51 -10.74 13.22
C TYR A 23 9.59 -10.14 12.17
N ASP A 24 8.83 -11.01 11.51
CA ASP A 24 7.84 -10.66 10.49
C ASP A 24 6.42 -10.69 11.09
N LEU A 25 5.54 -9.82 10.62
CA LEU A 25 4.16 -9.67 11.08
C LEU A 25 3.37 -10.97 10.98
N ALA A 26 3.67 -11.78 9.97
CA ALA A 26 3.08 -13.11 9.82
C ALA A 26 3.34 -14.00 11.04
N GLN A 27 4.49 -13.84 11.72
CA GLN A 27 4.81 -14.59 12.95
C GLN A 27 3.97 -14.10 14.14
N ALA A 28 3.65 -12.80 14.21
CA ALA A 28 2.73 -12.30 15.23
C ALA A 28 1.30 -12.80 15.00
N LEU A 29 0.82 -12.75 13.75
CA LEU A 29 -0.54 -13.20 13.42
C LEU A 29 -0.72 -14.73 13.49
N SER A 30 0.36 -15.51 13.46
CA SER A 30 0.34 -16.96 13.73
C SER A 30 0.54 -17.30 15.21
N ASN A 31 0.64 -16.29 16.10
CA ASN A 31 0.92 -16.40 17.53
C ASN A 31 2.31 -17.00 17.87
N ALA A 32 3.25 -17.02 16.92
CA ALA A 32 4.61 -17.48 17.17
C ALA A 32 5.47 -16.45 17.90
N VAL A 33 5.15 -15.15 17.75
CA VAL A 33 5.89 -14.03 18.35
C VAL A 33 4.92 -12.99 18.89
N HIS A 34 5.28 -12.31 19.98
CA HIS A 34 4.47 -11.23 20.53
C HIS A 34 4.42 -10.01 19.58
N LEU A 35 3.25 -9.38 19.41
CA LEU A 35 3.03 -8.29 18.44
C LEU A 35 4.04 -7.14 18.60
N LEU A 36 4.27 -6.69 19.83
CA LEU A 36 5.20 -5.58 20.13
C LEU A 36 6.67 -5.86 19.74
N LYS A 37 7.05 -7.12 19.48
CA LYS A 37 8.39 -7.46 18.98
C LYS A 37 8.52 -7.33 17.46
N VAL A 38 7.39 -7.14 16.78
CA VAL A 38 7.29 -7.13 15.32
C VAL A 38 7.00 -5.74 14.78
N VAL A 39 6.25 -4.95 15.54
CA VAL A 39 6.00 -3.54 15.22
C VAL A 39 7.12 -2.69 15.80
N ARG A 40 7.69 -1.82 14.97
CA ARG A 40 8.77 -0.90 15.35
C ARG A 40 8.26 0.54 15.31
N ASN A 41 8.46 1.27 16.41
CA ASN A 41 8.37 2.72 16.39
C ASN A 41 9.64 3.27 15.71
N VAL A 42 9.45 4.07 14.68
CA VAL A 42 10.54 4.67 13.89
C VAL A 42 10.66 6.16 14.22
N GLU A 43 9.51 6.85 14.30
CA GLU A 43 9.39 8.25 14.72
C GLU A 43 8.14 8.41 15.59
N ASP A 44 7.98 9.56 16.25
CA ASP A 44 6.91 9.85 17.22
C ASP A 44 5.50 9.45 16.77
N HIS A 45 5.21 9.60 15.48
CA HIS A 45 3.91 9.25 14.89
C HIS A 45 4.02 8.23 13.74
N PHE A 46 5.17 7.56 13.62
CA PHE A 46 5.44 6.63 12.53
C PHE A 46 5.88 5.27 13.04
N TRP A 47 5.00 4.29 12.79
CA TRP A 47 5.23 2.88 13.08
C TRP A 47 5.42 2.09 11.80
N TYR A 48 6.25 1.06 11.87
CA TYR A 48 6.59 0.20 10.75
C TYR A 48 6.54 -1.28 11.15
N ALA A 49 6.09 -2.14 10.25
CA ALA A 49 6.24 -3.59 10.38
C ALA A 49 6.49 -4.24 9.02
N THR A 50 7.36 -5.26 9.01
CA THR A 50 7.58 -6.11 7.84
C THR A 50 6.54 -7.23 7.81
N ALA A 51 5.90 -7.46 6.68
CA ALA A 51 4.86 -8.47 6.47
C ALA A 51 5.12 -9.34 5.23
N ALA A 52 6.37 -9.46 4.78
CA ALA A 52 6.74 -10.14 3.55
C ALA A 52 6.33 -11.63 3.51
N LYS A 53 6.18 -12.28 4.68
CA LYS A 53 5.82 -13.71 4.76
C LYS A 53 4.32 -13.95 4.89
N ILE A 54 3.51 -12.90 4.99
CA ILE A 54 2.10 -13.02 5.37
C ILE A 54 1.26 -13.76 4.33
N ARG A 55 1.52 -13.53 3.05
CA ARG A 55 0.83 -14.19 1.94
C ARG A 55 1.10 -15.70 1.94
N ALA A 56 2.34 -16.10 2.19
CA ALA A 56 2.72 -17.51 2.28
C ALA A 56 2.06 -18.22 3.48
N LEU A 57 2.02 -17.57 4.65
CA LEU A 57 1.35 -18.13 5.83
C LEU A 57 -0.17 -18.16 5.67
N HIS A 58 -0.75 -17.16 5.00
CA HIS A 58 -2.16 -17.13 4.66
C HIS A 58 -2.55 -18.28 3.74
N ALA A 59 -1.76 -18.53 2.67
CA ALA A 59 -1.99 -19.66 1.77
C ALA A 59 -1.97 -21.01 2.52
N ARG A 60 -1.18 -21.11 3.59
CA ARG A 60 -1.11 -22.28 4.48
C ARG A 60 -2.17 -22.29 5.59
N ARG A 61 -3.07 -21.32 5.64
CA ARG A 61 -4.11 -21.13 6.68
C ARG A 61 -3.54 -21.05 8.10
N GLN A 62 -2.34 -20.47 8.24
CA GLN A 62 -1.64 -20.34 9.53
C GLN A 62 -1.84 -19.00 10.22
N ILE A 63 -2.51 -18.05 9.56
CA ILE A 63 -2.87 -16.75 10.12
C ILE A 63 -4.13 -16.92 10.98
N LYS A 64 -4.09 -16.40 12.21
CA LYS A 64 -5.16 -16.54 13.20
C LYS A 64 -5.78 -15.19 13.51
N LEU A 65 -7.09 -15.19 13.73
CA LEU A 65 -7.79 -14.08 14.39
C LEU A 65 -7.29 -13.94 15.84
N PRO A 66 -7.40 -12.76 16.48
CA PRO A 66 -8.01 -11.50 16.00
C PRO A 66 -7.22 -10.81 14.87
N THR A 67 -7.84 -9.83 14.20
CA THR A 67 -7.22 -9.03 13.13
C THR A 67 -6.13 -8.10 13.69
N LEU A 68 -5.30 -7.52 12.83
CA LEU A 68 -4.17 -6.68 13.27
C LEU A 68 -4.60 -5.44 14.05
N ASP A 69 -5.61 -4.72 13.56
CA ASP A 69 -6.22 -3.56 14.24
C ASP A 69 -6.66 -3.90 15.68
N GLU A 70 -7.36 -5.03 15.86
CA GLU A 70 -7.78 -5.51 17.17
C GLU A 70 -6.59 -5.85 18.07
N ARG A 71 -5.58 -6.54 17.53
CA ARG A 71 -4.36 -6.90 18.28
C ARG A 71 -3.56 -5.67 18.71
N LEU A 72 -3.50 -4.64 17.87
CA LEU A 72 -2.82 -3.38 18.19
C LEU A 72 -3.54 -2.66 19.34
N LEU A 73 -4.88 -2.57 19.27
CA LEU A 73 -5.69 -1.99 20.34
C LEU A 73 -5.50 -2.74 21.66
N GLN A 74 -5.54 -4.08 21.63
CA GLN A 74 -5.29 -4.92 22.81
C GLN A 74 -3.89 -4.72 23.41
N ALA A 75 -2.90 -4.43 22.57
CA ALA A 75 -1.54 -4.14 23.00
C ALA A 75 -1.33 -2.70 23.50
N GLY A 76 -2.38 -1.88 23.54
CA GLY A 76 -2.30 -0.46 23.94
C GLY A 76 -1.73 0.46 22.86
N LEU A 77 -1.64 -0.01 21.61
CA LEU A 77 -1.20 0.80 20.47
C LEU A 77 -2.42 1.32 19.69
N SER A 78 -2.76 2.58 19.93
CA SER A 78 -3.77 3.28 19.12
C SER A 78 -3.13 3.76 17.82
N ILE A 79 -3.48 3.12 16.71
CA ILE A 79 -3.00 3.47 15.37
C ILE A 79 -4.20 3.90 14.54
N ASP A 80 -4.22 5.15 14.09
CA ASP A 80 -5.35 5.70 13.33
C ASP A 80 -5.43 5.14 11.90
N TYR A 81 -4.26 4.94 11.27
CA TYR A 81 -4.17 4.49 9.89
C TYR A 81 -3.10 3.42 9.70
N ILE A 82 -3.48 2.36 8.99
CA ILE A 82 -2.56 1.33 8.51
C ILE A 82 -2.46 1.46 6.99
N LEU A 83 -1.25 1.71 6.50
CA LEU A 83 -0.95 1.84 5.08
C LEU A 83 -0.33 0.54 4.59
N VAL A 84 -0.96 -0.06 3.58
CA VAL A 84 -0.53 -1.33 2.98
C VAL A 84 -0.33 -1.11 1.49
N PRO A 85 0.92 -0.93 1.02
CA PRO A 85 1.22 -0.89 -0.39
C PRO A 85 1.10 -2.32 -0.94
N THR A 86 0.26 -2.51 -1.96
CA THR A 86 -0.02 -3.82 -2.55
C THR A 86 -0.13 -3.69 -4.07
N THR A 87 0.32 -4.72 -4.78
CA THR A 87 0.06 -4.90 -6.23
C THR A 87 -1.20 -5.72 -6.50
N ASP A 88 -1.79 -6.29 -5.46
CA ASP A 88 -2.99 -7.12 -5.50
C ASP A 88 -4.06 -6.51 -4.58
N PRO A 89 -4.96 -5.67 -5.11
CA PRO A 89 -5.93 -4.91 -4.32
C PRO A 89 -7.09 -5.77 -3.79
N ASN A 90 -7.26 -6.98 -4.33
CA ASN A 90 -8.34 -7.91 -3.99
C ASN A 90 -7.86 -9.10 -3.14
N ALA A 91 -6.61 -9.05 -2.70
CA ALA A 91 -6.03 -10.10 -1.88
C ALA A 91 -6.87 -10.34 -0.61
N THR A 92 -7.31 -11.59 -0.40
CA THR A 92 -8.08 -11.99 0.80
C THR A 92 -7.34 -11.68 2.10
N ILE A 93 -6.00 -11.58 2.04
CA ILE A 93 -5.17 -11.27 3.21
C ILE A 93 -5.47 -9.89 3.82
N LEU A 94 -6.02 -8.95 3.05
CA LEU A 94 -6.29 -7.60 3.53
C LEU A 94 -7.29 -7.57 4.69
N SER A 95 -8.22 -8.55 4.75
CA SER A 95 -9.18 -8.65 5.86
C SER A 95 -8.52 -8.96 7.20
N TYR A 96 -7.30 -9.50 7.21
CA TYR A 96 -6.54 -9.74 8.44
C TYR A 96 -5.88 -8.47 8.99
N TYR A 97 -5.81 -7.40 8.21
CA TYR A 97 -5.28 -6.12 8.69
C TYR A 97 -6.33 -5.27 9.40
N GLY A 98 -7.60 -5.41 9.00
CA GLY A 98 -8.70 -4.75 9.66
C GLY A 98 -9.96 -4.73 8.81
N HIS A 99 -11.00 -4.13 9.39
CA HIS A 99 -12.37 -4.23 8.88
C HIS A 99 -12.74 -3.11 7.90
N GLN A 100 -12.10 -1.94 7.99
CA GLN A 100 -12.41 -0.77 7.16
C GLN A 100 -11.27 -0.47 6.19
N ILE A 101 -11.32 -1.10 5.01
CA ILE A 101 -10.27 -0.97 3.99
C ILE A 101 -10.69 0.09 2.96
N LYS A 102 -9.98 1.22 2.94
CA LYS A 102 -10.07 2.22 1.87
C LYS A 102 -8.94 2.00 0.86
N ARG A 103 -9.26 2.03 -0.44
CA ARG A 103 -8.31 1.78 -1.53
C ARG A 103 -8.07 3.05 -2.34
N PHE A 104 -6.82 3.25 -2.75
CA PHE A 104 -6.42 4.28 -3.70
C PHE A 104 -5.38 3.71 -4.64
N VAL A 105 -5.31 4.24 -5.85
CA VAL A 105 -4.39 3.77 -6.88
C VAL A 105 -3.28 4.78 -7.07
N VAL A 106 -2.05 4.28 -7.11
CA VAL A 106 -0.87 5.09 -7.36
C VAL A 106 -0.31 4.73 -8.72
N SER A 107 -0.03 5.72 -9.56
CA SER A 107 0.53 5.52 -10.90
C SER A 107 1.49 6.63 -11.27
N SER A 108 2.39 6.38 -12.22
CA SER A 108 3.20 7.41 -12.88
C SER A 108 2.62 7.80 -14.24
N PRO A 109 3.00 8.95 -14.80
CA PRO A 109 2.50 9.40 -16.11
C PRO A 109 2.95 8.53 -17.30
N ASP A 110 3.89 7.59 -17.10
CA ASP A 110 4.34 6.69 -18.16
C ASP A 110 3.25 5.70 -18.61
N HIS A 111 3.27 5.35 -19.90
CA HIS A 111 2.21 4.56 -20.51
C HIS A 111 1.97 3.20 -19.85
N GLU A 112 3.03 2.48 -19.46
CA GLU A 112 2.91 1.16 -18.84
C GLU A 112 2.30 1.23 -17.45
N SER A 113 2.67 2.24 -16.65
CA SER A 113 2.11 2.42 -15.31
C SER A 113 0.65 2.88 -15.36
N LEU A 114 0.29 3.74 -16.31
CA LEU A 114 -1.11 4.12 -16.54
C LEU A 114 -1.95 2.93 -17.00
N SER A 115 -1.41 2.07 -17.88
CA SER A 115 -2.08 0.85 -18.35
C SER A 115 -2.36 -0.12 -17.20
N ARG A 116 -1.36 -0.37 -16.35
CA ARG A 116 -1.52 -1.21 -15.14
C ARG A 116 -2.50 -0.60 -14.14
N ALA A 117 -2.43 0.71 -13.90
CA ALA A 117 -3.37 1.40 -13.04
C ALA A 117 -4.81 1.26 -13.56
N LEU A 118 -5.03 1.38 -14.87
CA LEU A 118 -6.34 1.17 -15.47
C LEU A 118 -6.85 -0.26 -15.28
N ALA A 119 -5.97 -1.27 -15.41
CA ALA A 119 -6.33 -2.66 -15.16
C ALA A 119 -6.75 -2.88 -13.69
N MET A 120 -5.95 -2.41 -12.73
CA MET A 120 -6.28 -2.49 -11.29
C MET A 120 -7.60 -1.78 -10.97
N VAL A 121 -7.80 -0.59 -11.54
CA VAL A 121 -9.04 0.16 -11.38
C VAL A 121 -10.24 -0.62 -11.92
N ARG A 122 -10.11 -1.30 -13.06
CA ARG A 122 -11.17 -2.15 -13.61
C ARG A 122 -11.47 -3.34 -12.69
N GLU A 123 -10.45 -4.03 -12.22
CA GLU A 123 -10.61 -5.17 -11.32
C GLU A 123 -11.34 -4.78 -10.03
N MET A 124 -10.92 -3.72 -9.35
CA MET A 124 -11.58 -3.29 -8.10
C MET A 124 -13.04 -2.89 -8.31
N CYS A 125 -13.40 -2.40 -9.50
CA CYS A 125 -14.76 -1.97 -9.80
C CYS A 125 -15.70 -3.12 -10.16
N VAL A 126 -15.15 -4.30 -10.47
CA VAL A 126 -15.95 -5.53 -10.52
C VAL A 126 -16.42 -5.92 -9.12
N PHE A 127 -15.59 -5.68 -8.10
CA PHE A 127 -15.90 -6.06 -6.72
C PHE A 127 -16.73 -5.02 -5.96
N GLN A 128 -16.61 -3.73 -6.29
CA GLN A 128 -17.39 -2.66 -5.67
C GLN A 128 -17.85 -1.67 -6.76
N THR A 129 -19.12 -1.80 -7.16
CA THR A 129 -19.70 -1.09 -8.32
C THR A 129 -20.01 0.38 -8.06
N ASP A 130 -20.24 0.75 -6.78
CA ASP A 130 -20.76 2.07 -6.40
C ASP A 130 -19.70 3.01 -5.79
N GLU A 131 -18.45 2.55 -5.65
CA GLU A 131 -17.37 3.37 -5.11
C GLU A 131 -16.50 3.98 -6.21
N SER A 132 -16.05 5.20 -5.94
CA SER A 132 -15.14 5.92 -6.79
C SER A 132 -13.74 5.91 -6.18
N TYR A 133 -12.78 5.41 -6.94
CA TYR A 133 -11.43 5.18 -6.43
C TYR A 133 -10.57 6.42 -6.63
N PRO A 134 -9.94 6.92 -5.57
CA PRO A 134 -8.95 7.97 -5.70
C PRO A 134 -7.70 7.49 -6.43
N VAL A 135 -7.26 8.27 -7.41
CA VAL A 135 -6.01 8.03 -8.16
C VAL A 135 -5.01 9.13 -7.87
N LEU A 136 -3.81 8.73 -7.50
CA LEU A 136 -2.66 9.59 -7.24
C LEU A 136 -1.63 9.38 -8.34
N ILE A 137 -1.36 10.42 -9.12
CA ILE A 137 -0.31 10.42 -10.13
C ILE A 137 0.97 10.98 -9.52
N ILE A 138 2.08 10.26 -9.65
CA ILE A 138 3.34 10.62 -9.04
C ILE A 138 4.49 10.49 -10.03
N GLY A 139 5.35 11.50 -10.04
CA GLY A 139 6.33 11.73 -11.08
C GLY A 139 5.75 12.58 -12.22
N GLY A 140 6.59 12.84 -13.22
CA GLY A 140 6.34 13.83 -14.27
C GLY A 140 7.19 15.08 -14.05
N ALA A 141 7.49 15.79 -15.12
CA ALA A 141 8.28 17.02 -15.10
C ALA A 141 7.48 18.24 -14.62
N SER A 142 6.14 18.18 -14.70
CA SER A 142 5.24 19.27 -14.30
C SER A 142 3.89 18.76 -13.78
N GLU A 143 3.17 19.64 -13.06
CA GLU A 143 1.80 19.37 -12.61
C GLU A 143 0.84 19.16 -13.80
N GLU A 144 1.07 19.87 -14.89
CA GLU A 144 0.30 19.77 -16.13
C GLU A 144 0.39 18.38 -16.76
N GLU A 145 1.59 17.79 -16.76
CA GLU A 145 1.80 16.41 -17.23
C GLU A 145 1.03 15.40 -16.35
N GLY A 146 1.09 15.59 -15.03
CA GLY A 146 0.33 14.77 -14.08
C GLY A 146 -1.19 14.89 -14.31
N GLN A 147 -1.67 16.10 -14.60
CA GLN A 147 -3.08 16.35 -14.90
C GLN A 147 -3.50 15.74 -16.24
N ALA A 148 -2.66 15.83 -17.27
CA ALA A 148 -2.91 15.19 -18.57
C ALA A 148 -2.97 13.66 -18.44
N ALA A 149 -2.07 13.06 -17.66
CA ALA A 149 -2.06 11.64 -17.36
C ALA A 149 -3.32 11.19 -16.61
N PHE A 150 -3.76 11.95 -15.60
CA PHE A 150 -5.02 11.71 -14.90
C PHE A 150 -6.22 11.80 -15.86
N GLN A 151 -6.28 12.83 -16.70
CA GLN A 151 -7.34 12.96 -17.70
C GLN A 151 -7.34 11.80 -18.70
N LYS A 152 -6.17 11.30 -19.10
CA LYS A 152 -6.07 10.13 -19.98
C LYS A 152 -6.66 8.89 -19.32
N LEU A 153 -6.35 8.65 -18.05
CA LEU A 153 -6.95 7.57 -17.25
C LEU A 153 -8.47 7.74 -17.11
N ALA A 154 -8.95 8.96 -16.85
CA ALA A 154 -10.37 9.27 -16.71
C ALA A 154 -11.13 9.10 -18.03
N ARG A 155 -10.58 9.54 -19.17
CA ARG A 155 -11.21 9.43 -20.50
C ARG A 155 -11.32 7.98 -20.96
N LEU A 156 -10.31 7.14 -20.68
CA LEU A 156 -10.33 5.71 -20.99
C LEU A 156 -11.37 4.94 -20.17
N ARG A 157 -11.94 5.57 -19.13
CA ARG A 157 -12.94 5.00 -18.27
C ARG A 157 -14.26 5.79 -18.34
N LYS A 158 -15.09 5.44 -19.32
CA LYS A 158 -16.37 6.14 -19.63
C LYS A 158 -17.47 6.12 -18.54
N ARG A 159 -17.26 5.64 -17.30
CA ARG A 159 -18.29 5.68 -16.22
C ARG A 159 -17.68 5.82 -14.79
N SER A 160 -18.15 6.86 -14.10
CA SER A 160 -18.46 7.04 -12.66
C SER A 160 -17.47 6.74 -11.53
N CYS A 161 -16.36 6.04 -11.75
CA CYS A 161 -15.70 5.32 -10.65
C CYS A 161 -14.24 5.74 -10.37
N ILE A 162 -13.79 6.89 -10.89
CA ILE A 162 -12.51 7.52 -10.52
C ILE A 162 -12.79 8.91 -9.96
N LYS A 163 -12.24 9.23 -8.80
CA LYS A 163 -12.22 10.58 -8.22
C LYS A 163 -10.77 11.04 -8.14
N ARG A 164 -10.52 12.34 -8.36
CA ARG A 164 -9.20 12.91 -8.12
C ARG A 164 -9.01 13.05 -6.61
N CYS A 165 -7.88 12.62 -6.09
CA CYS A 165 -7.51 12.91 -4.70
C CYS A 165 -6.36 13.91 -4.67
N THR A 166 -6.57 15.01 -3.97
CA THR A 166 -5.52 15.90 -3.48
C THR A 166 -5.16 15.45 -2.07
N LEU A 167 -3.91 15.05 -1.84
CA LEU A 167 -3.46 14.58 -0.52
C LEU A 167 -2.78 15.71 0.27
N PRO A 168 -2.95 15.76 1.60
CA PRO A 168 -2.18 16.66 2.47
C PRO A 168 -0.69 16.25 2.52
N VAL A 169 0.19 17.23 2.73
CA VAL A 169 1.66 17.12 2.63
C VAL A 169 2.25 15.96 3.47
N GLY A 170 1.68 15.66 4.64
CA GLY A 170 2.12 14.53 5.48
C GLY A 170 1.90 13.14 4.84
N PHE A 171 0.83 12.99 4.06
CA PHE A 171 0.51 11.77 3.33
C PHE A 171 1.43 11.58 2.10
N VAL A 172 1.90 12.69 1.52
CA VAL A 172 2.84 12.68 0.40
C VAL A 172 4.20 12.14 0.83
N ARG A 173 4.68 12.48 2.04
CA ARG A 173 5.95 11.96 2.57
C ARG A 173 5.89 10.45 2.86
N LEU A 174 4.76 9.97 3.38
CA LEU A 174 4.46 8.55 3.57
C LEU A 174 4.34 7.79 2.24
N CYS A 175 3.65 8.39 1.25
CA CYS A 175 3.62 7.85 -0.09
C CYS A 175 5.02 7.84 -0.71
N GLN A 176 5.84 8.88 -0.54
CA GLN A 176 7.24 8.92 -0.98
C GLN A 176 8.02 7.73 -0.44
N VAL A 177 7.90 7.40 0.85
CA VAL A 177 8.52 6.20 1.44
C VAL A 177 7.96 4.90 0.82
N ALA A 178 6.65 4.83 0.56
CA ALA A 178 6.01 3.71 -0.15
C ALA A 178 6.27 3.68 -1.67
N LEU A 179 6.83 4.74 -2.26
CA LEU A 179 7.13 4.87 -3.70
C LEU A 179 8.53 4.43 -4.10
N TRP A 180 9.44 4.28 -3.14
CA TRP A 180 10.73 3.60 -3.34
C TRP A 180 10.58 2.16 -3.88
N TRP A 181 9.34 1.64 -3.89
CA TRP A 181 8.93 0.28 -4.17
C TRP A 181 8.32 0.10 -5.56
N ILE A 182 7.97 1.19 -6.25
CA ILE A 182 7.38 1.14 -7.58
C ILE A 182 8.49 1.34 -8.63
N PRO A 183 8.81 0.32 -9.47
CA PRO A 183 10.05 0.24 -10.24
C PRO A 183 10.22 1.26 -11.39
N LYS A 184 9.27 2.18 -11.59
CA LYS A 184 9.33 3.22 -12.63
C LYS A 184 9.21 4.66 -12.14
N ILE A 185 8.84 4.89 -10.88
CA ILE A 185 8.58 6.25 -10.38
C ILE A 185 9.88 6.96 -9.98
N THR A 186 10.93 6.20 -9.69
CA THR A 186 12.19 6.71 -9.13
C THR A 186 13.16 7.34 -10.12
N LYS A 187 13.04 7.09 -11.44
CA LYS A 187 14.00 7.65 -12.41
C LYS A 187 13.85 9.14 -12.68
N SER A 188 12.70 9.75 -12.37
CA SER A 188 12.40 11.14 -12.77
C SER A 188 12.20 12.11 -11.61
N VAL A 189 12.29 11.66 -10.35
CA VAL A 189 12.02 12.50 -9.16
C VAL A 189 13.31 12.91 -8.42
N PHE A 190 14.46 12.32 -8.75
CA PHE A 190 15.75 12.59 -8.11
C PHE A 190 16.85 12.97 -9.12
N ARG A 191 16.52 13.85 -10.07
CA ARG A 191 17.52 14.68 -10.77
C ARG A 191 17.16 16.14 -10.62
#